data_AF-A0A5P0JJ59-F1
#
_entry.id   AF-A0A5P0JJ59-F1
#
_cell.length_a   1.000
_cell.length_b   1.000
_cell.length_c   1.000
_cell.angle_alpha   90.00
_cell.angle_beta   90.00
_cell.angle_gamma   90.00
#
_symmetry.space_group_name_H-M   'P 1'
#
loop_
_entity.id
_entity.type
_entity.pdbx_description
1 polymer ?
#
loop_
_entity_poly.entity_id
_entity_poly.type
_entity_poly.pdbx_seq_one_letter_code
_entity_poly.pdbx_strand_id
1 'polypeptide(L)'
;LLVTLDFRMSSTCLFSDIVLPTATWYEKDDMNTSDMHPFIHPLSAAVDPAWESRSDWEIYKGIAKAFSQVCVGHLGKETDVVLQPLLHDSPAELSQPCEVLDWRKGECDLIPGKTAPNIVAVERDYPATYERFTSLGP
;
A
#
# COMPACT_ATOMS: atom_id res chain seq x y z
N LEU A 1 3.89 13.28 11.10
CA LEU A 1 4.90 12.22 11.07
C LEU A 1 5.26 11.94 9.62
N LEU A 2 6.48 12.29 9.22
CA LEU A 2 7.06 11.99 7.93
C LEU A 2 8.22 11.00 8.14
N VAL A 3 8.05 9.78 7.64
CA VAL A 3 9.06 8.70 7.72
C VAL A 3 9.58 8.43 6.32
N THR A 4 10.89 8.51 6.13
CA THR A 4 11.54 8.23 4.83
C THR A 4 12.52 7.07 4.96
N LEU A 5 12.45 6.14 4.01
CA LEU A 5 13.41 5.05 3.85
C LEU A 5 14.31 5.41 2.67
N ASP A 6 15.62 5.52 2.90
CA ASP A 6 16.58 5.85 1.84
C ASP A 6 17.98 5.33 2.22
N PHE A 7 18.77 4.95 1.21
CA PHE A 7 20.16 4.54 1.39
C PHE A 7 21.13 5.73 1.29
N ARG A 8 20.61 6.93 0.95
CA ARG A 8 21.33 8.20 0.96
C ARG A 8 20.51 9.28 1.64
N MET A 9 21.18 10.28 2.21
CA MET A 9 20.51 11.46 2.77
C MET A 9 19.98 12.37 1.64
N SER A 10 18.82 12.02 1.08
CA SER A 10 18.14 12.83 0.07
C SER A 10 17.52 14.09 0.67
N SER A 11 17.10 15.04 -0.18
CA SER A 11 16.38 16.23 0.29
C SER A 11 15.15 15.87 1.11
N THR A 12 14.40 14.82 0.73
CA THR A 12 13.26 14.33 1.50
C THR A 12 13.68 13.86 2.89
N CYS A 13 14.77 13.10 3.00
CA CYS A 13 15.31 12.67 4.30
C CYS A 13 15.65 13.86 5.19
N LEU A 14 16.26 14.92 4.63
CA LEU A 14 16.62 16.13 5.37
C LEU A 14 15.41 16.85 5.99
N PHE A 15 14.23 16.69 5.40
CA PHE A 15 12.97 17.26 5.91
C PHE A 15 12.08 16.24 6.64
N SER A 16 12.55 15.01 6.86
CA SER A 16 11.77 13.95 7.52
C SER A 16 11.93 13.97 9.03
N ASP A 17 10.89 13.52 9.75
CA ASP A 17 10.93 13.34 11.20
C ASP A 17 11.78 12.11 11.58
N ILE A 18 11.69 11.05 10.76
CA ILE A 18 12.42 9.79 10.94
C ILE A 18 12.99 9.36 9.59
N VAL A 19 14.27 8.97 9.59
CA VAL A 19 14.95 8.37 8.45
C VAL A 19 15.37 6.96 8.82
N LEU A 20 14.97 5.97 8.01
CA LEU A 20 15.35 4.57 8.18
C LEU A 20 16.33 4.16 7.08
N PRO A 21 17.47 3.55 7.41
CA PRO A 21 18.45 3.15 6.41
C PRO A 21 17.93 1.93 5.62
N THR A 22 17.62 2.13 4.33
CA THR A 22 17.26 1.02 3.45
C THR A 22 18.49 0.47 2.73
N ALA A 23 18.44 -0.81 2.35
CA ALA A 23 19.49 -1.47 1.58
C ALA A 23 19.57 -0.91 0.15
N THR A 24 20.79 -0.81 -0.39
CA THR A 24 20.99 -0.48 -1.80
C THR A 24 20.50 -1.63 -2.70
N TRP A 25 20.48 -1.40 -4.01
CA TRP A 25 20.07 -2.41 -4.99
C TRP A 25 21.00 -3.63 -5.06
N TYR A 26 22.23 -3.54 -4.53
CA TYR A 26 23.21 -4.63 -4.50
C TYR A 26 23.22 -5.40 -3.17
N GLU A 27 22.28 -5.11 -2.28
CA GLU A 27 22.23 -5.65 -0.92
C GLU A 27 20.86 -6.29 -0.61
N LYS A 28 20.03 -6.52 -1.63
CA LYS A 28 18.70 -7.11 -1.47
C LYS A 28 18.25 -7.91 -2.69
N ASP A 29 17.36 -8.85 -2.45
CA ASP A 29 16.70 -9.64 -3.49
C ASP A 29 15.36 -8.99 -3.87
N ASP A 30 15.15 -8.81 -5.17
CA ASP A 30 13.90 -8.29 -5.74
C ASP A 30 13.82 -8.63 -7.25
N MET A 31 12.79 -8.15 -7.96
CA MET A 31 12.63 -8.31 -9.42
C MET A 31 12.52 -6.96 -10.12
N ASN A 32 12.96 -6.90 -11.38
CA ASN A 32 12.84 -5.74 -12.24
C ASN A 32 12.37 -6.11 -13.65
N THR A 33 11.55 -5.23 -14.23
CA THR A 33 11.02 -5.29 -15.61
C THR A 33 10.96 -3.88 -16.19
N SER A 34 10.91 -3.74 -17.52
CA SER A 34 10.75 -2.45 -18.20
C SER A 34 9.98 -2.60 -19.50
N ASP A 35 9.26 -1.55 -19.91
CA ASP A 35 8.58 -1.43 -21.22
C ASP A 35 9.52 -1.65 -22.42
N MET A 36 10.82 -1.43 -22.23
CA MET A 36 11.81 -1.44 -23.31
C MET A 36 12.16 -2.85 -23.82
N HIS A 37 11.86 -3.91 -23.06
CA HIS A 37 12.21 -5.29 -23.40
C HIS A 37 11.35 -6.33 -22.66
N PRO A 38 11.20 -7.56 -23.18
CA PRO A 38 10.34 -8.58 -22.57
C PRO A 38 11.01 -9.41 -21.46
N PHE A 39 12.16 -8.99 -20.94
CA PHE A 39 12.90 -9.73 -19.90
C PHE A 39 12.49 -9.31 -18.50
N ILE A 40 12.35 -10.30 -17.62
CA ILE A 40 12.34 -10.15 -16.17
C ILE A 40 13.69 -10.63 -15.62
N HIS A 41 14.29 -9.87 -14.70
CA HIS A 41 15.54 -10.25 -14.07
C HIS A 41 15.59 -9.78 -12.61
N PRO A 42 16.42 -10.42 -11.76
CA PRO A 42 16.45 -10.10 -10.34
C PRO A 42 17.36 -8.90 -10.02
N LEU A 43 17.12 -8.31 -8.84
CA LEU A 43 18.16 -7.76 -7.99
C LEU A 43 18.64 -8.89 -7.07
N SER A 44 19.92 -8.91 -6.73
CA SER A 44 20.45 -9.93 -5.81
C SER A 44 21.42 -9.29 -4.83
N ALA A 45 21.36 -9.76 -3.58
CA ALA A 45 22.31 -9.32 -2.56
C ALA A 45 23.71 -9.85 -2.88
N ALA A 46 24.59 -8.97 -3.36
CA ALA A 46 26.01 -9.28 -3.55
C ALA A 46 26.71 -9.47 -2.20
N VAL A 47 26.26 -8.73 -1.19
CA VAL A 47 26.64 -8.80 0.22
C VAL A 47 25.43 -8.46 1.09
N ASP A 48 25.50 -8.78 2.39
CA ASP A 48 24.51 -8.32 3.35
C ASP A 48 24.48 -6.77 3.40
N PRO A 49 23.32 -6.15 3.66
CA PRO A 49 23.21 -4.70 3.80
C PRO A 49 24.23 -4.13 4.79
N ALA A 50 24.99 -3.13 4.36
CA ALA A 50 25.99 -2.52 5.21
C ALA A 50 25.37 -1.81 6.43
N TRP A 51 26.08 -1.91 7.56
CA TRP A 51 25.71 -1.35 8.86
C TRP A 51 24.35 -1.86 9.36
N GLU A 52 23.42 -0.95 9.68
CA GLU A 52 22.09 -1.28 10.21
C GLU A 52 21.00 -1.22 9.13
N SER A 53 21.41 -1.11 7.87
CA SER A 53 20.50 -1.06 6.72
C SER A 53 19.69 -2.35 6.61
N ARG A 54 18.46 -2.25 6.13
CA ARG A 54 17.60 -3.41 5.87
C ARG A 54 16.87 -3.21 4.55
N SER A 55 16.47 -4.28 3.87
CA SER A 55 15.61 -4.14 2.69
C SER A 55 14.27 -3.51 3.08
N ASP A 56 13.62 -2.81 2.16
CA ASP A 56 12.32 -2.18 2.39
C ASP A 56 11.28 -3.21 2.90
N TRP A 57 11.35 -4.44 2.37
CA TRP A 57 10.55 -5.58 2.82
C TRP A 57 10.74 -5.91 4.29
N GLU A 58 11.98 -6.05 4.75
CA GLU A 58 12.26 -6.35 6.16
C GLU A 58 11.97 -5.17 7.10
N ILE A 59 12.10 -3.92 6.61
CA ILE A 59 11.68 -2.73 7.36
C ILE A 59 10.17 -2.76 7.59
N TYR A 60 9.36 -2.90 6.55
CA TYR A 60 7.90 -2.95 6.68
C TYR A 60 7.41 -4.18 7.44
N LYS A 61 8.06 -5.34 7.27
CA LYS A 61 7.80 -6.53 8.09
C LYS A 61 8.03 -6.26 9.58
N GLY A 62 9.14 -5.59 9.92
CA GLY A 62 9.44 -5.18 11.29
C GLY A 62 8.43 -4.19 11.86
N ILE A 63 7.99 -3.22 11.06
CA ILE A 63 6.94 -2.26 11.42
C ILE A 63 5.61 -2.99 11.65
N ALA A 64 5.21 -3.90 10.75
CA ALA A 64 3.98 -4.69 10.90
C ALA A 64 3.99 -5.51 12.20
N LYS A 65 5.15 -6.07 12.57
CA LYS A 65 5.34 -6.78 13.84
C LYS A 65 5.12 -5.87 15.05
N ALA A 66 5.79 -4.71 15.06
CA ALA A 66 5.65 -3.74 16.15
C ALA A 66 4.22 -3.20 16.24
N PHE A 67 3.61 -2.87 15.10
CA PHE A 67 2.22 -2.41 15.02
C PHE A 67 1.25 -3.43 15.61
N SER A 68 1.39 -4.70 15.25
CA SER A 68 0.52 -5.78 15.74
C SER A 68 0.58 -5.96 17.26
N GLN A 69 1.70 -5.58 17.88
CA GLN A 69 1.85 -5.59 19.34
C GLN A 69 1.24 -4.33 19.98
N VAL A 70 1.54 -3.16 19.41
CA VAL A 70 1.13 -1.85 19.96
C VAL A 70 -0.36 -1.59 19.78
N CYS A 71 -1.02 -2.17 18.78
CA CYS A 71 -2.44 -1.96 18.52
C CYS A 71 -3.37 -2.67 19.51
N VAL A 72 -2.88 -3.67 20.26
CA VAL A 72 -3.70 -4.47 21.18
C VAL A 72 -4.30 -3.61 22.29
N GLY A 73 -5.60 -3.74 22.50
CA GLY A 73 -6.37 -2.90 23.43
C GLY A 73 -6.83 -1.56 22.85
N HIS A 74 -6.40 -1.22 21.63
CA HIS A 74 -6.82 -0.03 20.90
C HIS A 74 -7.57 -0.36 19.61
N LEU A 75 -7.09 -1.35 18.84
CA LEU A 75 -7.68 -1.81 17.58
C LEU A 75 -7.73 -3.35 17.58
N GLY A 76 -8.91 -3.91 17.34
CA GLY A 76 -9.17 -5.35 17.30
C GLY A 76 -9.57 -5.82 15.90
N LYS A 77 -10.72 -6.49 15.83
CA LYS A 77 -11.38 -6.84 14.57
C LYS A 77 -12.40 -5.76 14.25
N GLU A 78 -12.09 -4.95 13.25
CA GLU A 78 -12.86 -3.76 12.92
C GLU A 78 -13.48 -3.88 11.52
N THR A 79 -14.66 -3.31 11.37
CA THR A 79 -15.32 -3.13 10.08
C THR A 79 -15.01 -1.74 9.54
N ASP A 80 -14.24 -1.66 8.45
CA ASP A 80 -13.90 -0.42 7.76
C ASP A 80 -14.86 -0.15 6.58
N VAL A 81 -15.21 1.12 6.34
CA VAL A 81 -16.07 1.52 5.22
C VAL A 81 -15.22 2.21 4.17
N VAL A 82 -14.93 1.50 3.08
CA VAL A 82 -14.03 1.93 2.01
C VAL A 82 -14.84 2.42 0.81
N LEU A 83 -14.52 3.61 0.33
CA LEU A 83 -15.04 4.13 -0.94
C LEU A 83 -14.15 3.66 -2.08
N GLN A 84 -14.72 2.88 -3.00
CA GLN A 84 -14.01 2.39 -4.18
C GLN A 84 -14.58 3.06 -5.45
N PRO A 85 -13.75 3.76 -6.24
CA PRO A 85 -14.21 4.39 -7.47
C PRO A 85 -14.72 3.37 -8.48
N LEU A 86 -15.43 3.86 -9.48
CA LEU A 86 -15.85 3.05 -10.62
C LEU A 86 -14.59 2.69 -11.42
N LEU A 87 -14.33 1.39 -11.57
CA LEU A 87 -13.12 0.90 -12.22
C LEU A 87 -13.40 0.61 -13.70
N HIS A 88 -12.41 0.92 -14.54
CA HIS A 88 -12.33 0.33 -15.88
C HIS A 88 -12.09 -1.19 -15.78
N ASP A 89 -12.38 -1.92 -16.85
CA ASP A 89 -12.32 -3.39 -16.91
C ASP A 89 -13.22 -4.05 -15.86
N SER A 90 -14.31 -3.37 -15.50
CA SER A 90 -15.34 -3.86 -14.59
C SER A 90 -16.73 -3.49 -15.12
N PRO A 91 -17.80 -4.21 -14.74
CA PRO A 91 -19.16 -3.85 -15.17
C PRO A 91 -19.57 -2.41 -14.81
N ALA A 92 -18.95 -1.84 -13.76
CA ALA A 92 -19.22 -0.48 -13.30
C ALA A 92 -18.63 0.61 -14.22
N GLU A 93 -17.81 0.24 -15.21
CA GLU A 93 -17.28 1.20 -16.19
C GLU A 93 -18.40 1.84 -17.03
N LEU A 94 -19.51 1.12 -17.24
CA LEU A 94 -20.71 1.58 -17.92
C LEU A 94 -21.63 2.38 -16.99
N SER A 95 -21.09 3.48 -16.45
CA SER A 95 -21.72 4.27 -15.39
C SER A 95 -22.74 5.30 -15.89
N GLN A 96 -22.26 6.43 -16.42
CA GLN A 96 -23.06 7.54 -16.95
C GLN A 96 -22.80 7.69 -18.47
N PRO A 97 -23.61 7.04 -19.33
CA PRO A 97 -23.27 6.87 -20.75
C PRO A 97 -23.49 8.12 -21.63
N CYS A 98 -24.34 9.06 -21.21
CA CYS A 98 -24.80 10.14 -22.09
C CYS A 98 -24.46 11.54 -21.57
N GLU A 99 -24.54 11.75 -20.25
CA GLU A 99 -24.38 13.05 -19.61
C GLU A 99 -23.72 12.88 -18.25
N VAL A 100 -23.18 13.97 -17.71
CA VAL A 100 -22.56 14.01 -16.38
C VAL A 100 -23.57 14.62 -15.42
N LEU A 101 -24.06 13.80 -14.48
CA LEU A 101 -25.00 14.19 -13.45
C LEU A 101 -24.34 14.15 -12.07
N ASP A 102 -24.52 15.21 -11.30
CA ASP A 102 -24.02 15.36 -9.94
C ASP A 102 -25.16 15.18 -8.91
N TRP A 103 -25.12 14.06 -8.18
CA TRP A 103 -26.09 13.75 -7.13
C TRP A 103 -26.12 14.79 -6.01
N ARG A 104 -25.03 15.53 -5.75
CA ARG A 104 -24.99 16.58 -4.71
C ARG A 104 -25.83 17.79 -5.08
N LYS A 105 -26.08 17.99 -6.37
CA LYS A 105 -26.93 19.05 -6.92
C LYS A 105 -28.38 18.60 -7.13
N GLY A 106 -28.69 17.34 -6.84
CA GLY A 106 -30.00 16.76 -7.11
C GLY A 106 -30.26 16.45 -8.58
N GLU A 107 -29.21 16.36 -9.41
CA GLU A 107 -29.32 16.03 -10.85
C GLU A 107 -29.57 14.53 -11.07
N CYS A 108 -29.21 13.69 -10.09
CA CYS A 108 -29.47 12.25 -10.07
C CYS A 108 -29.49 11.71 -8.62
N ASP A 109 -29.93 10.47 -8.44
CA ASP A 109 -29.85 9.77 -7.15
C ASP A 109 -28.40 9.36 -6.84
N LEU A 110 -28.07 9.26 -5.54
CA LEU A 110 -26.81 8.66 -5.09
C LEU A 110 -26.90 7.14 -5.16
N ILE A 111 -26.30 6.54 -6.19
CA ILE A 111 -26.28 5.10 -6.43
C ILE A 111 -24.82 4.63 -6.38
N PRO A 112 -24.39 3.97 -5.29
CA PRO A 112 -23.04 3.39 -5.19
C PRO A 112 -22.77 2.43 -6.35
N GLY A 113 -21.62 2.58 -7.00
CA GLY A 113 -21.24 1.75 -8.15
C GLY A 113 -21.80 2.23 -9.49
N LYS A 114 -22.48 3.39 -9.53
CA LYS A 114 -23.00 3.96 -10.78
C LYS A 114 -22.90 5.50 -10.85
N THR A 115 -23.56 6.21 -9.94
CA THR A 115 -23.50 7.68 -9.87
C THR A 115 -22.62 8.17 -8.72
N ALA A 116 -22.14 7.24 -7.88
CA ALA A 116 -21.19 7.46 -6.79
C ALA A 116 -20.20 6.28 -6.71
N PRO A 117 -19.08 6.41 -5.98
CA PRO A 117 -18.21 5.28 -5.66
C PRO A 117 -18.97 4.14 -4.99
N ASN A 118 -18.50 2.90 -5.16
CA ASN A 118 -18.93 1.79 -4.33
C ASN A 118 -18.61 2.08 -2.86
N ILE A 119 -19.48 1.64 -1.95
CA ILE A 119 -19.29 1.73 -0.50
C ILE A 119 -19.15 0.31 0.01
N VAL A 120 -17.93 -0.09 0.39
CA VAL A 120 -17.56 -1.48 0.68
C VAL A 120 -17.20 -1.62 2.16
N ALA A 121 -17.80 -2.62 2.83
CA ALA A 121 -17.38 -3.02 4.16
C ALA A 121 -16.16 -3.96 4.07
N VAL A 122 -15.07 -3.64 4.75
CA VAL A 122 -13.82 -4.42 4.77
C VAL A 122 -13.48 -4.79 6.21
N GLU A 123 -13.40 -6.09 6.48
CA GLU A 123 -13.01 -6.60 7.80
C GLU A 123 -11.48 -6.59 7.96
N ARG A 124 -10.99 -5.89 9.00
CA ARG A 124 -9.57 -5.77 9.33
C ARG A 124 -9.31 -6.38 10.69
N ASP A 125 -8.42 -7.36 10.74
CA ASP A 125 -7.92 -7.95 11.99
C ASP A 125 -6.56 -7.32 12.32
N TYR A 126 -6.56 -6.20 13.05
CA TYR A 126 -5.36 -5.41 13.29
C TYR A 126 -4.28 -6.15 14.09
N PRO A 127 -4.61 -6.91 15.16
CA PRO A 127 -3.63 -7.75 15.86
C PRO A 127 -2.98 -8.82 14.95
N ALA A 128 -3.65 -9.23 13.88
CA ALA A 128 -3.14 -10.21 12.92
C ALA A 128 -2.34 -9.60 11.75
N THR A 129 -2.04 -8.29 11.76
CA THR A 129 -1.40 -7.59 10.63
C THR A 129 -0.06 -8.23 10.25
N TYR A 130 0.79 -8.54 11.22
CA TYR A 130 2.08 -9.19 10.98
C TYR A 130 1.92 -10.57 10.36
N GLU A 131 1.08 -11.42 10.96
CA GLU A 131 0.85 -12.79 10.47
C GLU A 131 0.28 -12.79 9.05
N ARG A 132 -0.64 -11.86 8.74
CA ARG A 132 -1.18 -11.67 7.37
C ARG A 132 -0.13 -11.16 6.40
N PHE A 133 0.74 -10.24 6.82
CA PHE A 133 1.82 -9.74 5.97
C PHE A 133 2.84 -10.83 5.61
N THR A 134 3.12 -11.75 6.54
CA THR A 134 4.12 -12.82 6.35
C THR A 134 3.53 -14.13 5.83
N SER A 135 2.31 -14.11 5.31
CA SER A 135 1.65 -15.28 4.74
C SER A 135 0.95 -14.92 3.44
N LEU A 136 0.76 -15.92 2.57
CA LEU A 136 -0.17 -15.80 1.47
C LEU A 136 -1.57 -16.08 2.04
N GLY A 137 -2.48 -15.11 1.93
CA GLY A 137 -3.85 -15.27 2.41
C GLY A 137 -4.60 -16.41 1.71
N PRO A 138 -5.66 -16.97 2.34
CA PRO A 138 -6.66 -17.77 1.63
C PRO A 138 -7.42 -16.96 0.57
#